data_AF-B5I6D4-F1
#
_entry.id   AF-B5I6D4-F1
#
_cell.length_a   1.000
_cell.length_b   1.000
_cell.length_c   1.000
_cell.angle_alpha   90.00
_cell.angle_beta   90.00
_cell.angle_gamma   90.00
#
_symmetry.space_group_name_H-M   'P 1'
#
loop_
_entity.id
_entity.type
_entity.pdbx_description
1 polymer ?
#
loop_
_entity_poly.entity_id
_entity_poly.type
_entity_poly.pdbx_seq_one_letter_code
_entity_poly.pdbx_strand_id
1 'polypeptide(L)'
;MSDAGDTVHRNLSAGAPTARPACPFLKVDRGELTLMHTDLVAALDIGGTKIAGALVDGHGRILLRAQRATPAQENGESVMRAVEETLGELTDSPLWGRAGALGIGSAGPVDASTGTVSPVNVPGWRDYPLVRRVREAAGGLPVELIGDGVAITAAEHWQGAARGHDNALCMVVSTGVGGGLVLNGQLHAGPTGNAGHIGHISVDLDG
;
A
#
# COMPACT_ATOMS: atom_id res chain seq x y z
N MET A 1 36.88 49.98 0.82
CA MET A 1 36.05 50.68 -0.19
C MET A 1 35.02 49.66 -0.65
N SER A 2 33.99 49.47 0.18
CA SER A 2 32.62 50.01 0.03
C SER A 2 31.84 49.24 -1.05
N ASP A 3 31.02 48.24 -0.67
CA ASP A 3 29.59 48.35 -0.28
C ASP A 3 28.71 48.55 -1.54
N ALA A 4 27.53 47.95 -1.77
CA ALA A 4 26.55 47.24 -0.97
C ALA A 4 25.70 46.36 -1.92
N GLY A 5 25.02 45.35 -1.39
CA GLY A 5 24.06 44.52 -2.13
C GLY A 5 23.23 43.64 -1.21
N ASP A 6 22.71 44.26 -0.15
CA ASP A 6 21.87 43.66 0.88
C ASP A 6 20.43 43.52 0.34
N THR A 7 19.84 42.32 0.36
CA THR A 7 18.37 42.18 0.31
C THR A 7 17.89 40.91 1.05
N VAL A 8 17.62 41.14 2.34
CA VAL A 8 16.42 40.71 3.08
C VAL A 8 16.17 39.20 3.22
N HIS A 9 16.67 38.69 4.35
CA HIS A 9 16.02 37.66 5.16
C HIS A 9 14.50 37.92 5.29
N ARG A 10 13.68 36.98 4.84
CA ARG A 10 12.32 36.81 5.37
C ARG A 10 12.24 35.49 6.13
N ASN A 11 12.15 35.63 7.44
CA ASN A 11 11.67 34.61 8.36
C ASN A 11 10.31 34.11 7.89
N LEU A 12 10.27 32.91 7.32
CA LEU A 12 9.08 32.08 7.39
C LEU A 12 9.18 31.35 8.72
N SER A 13 8.39 31.80 9.69
CA SER A 13 8.14 31.04 10.91
C SER A 13 7.68 29.65 10.50
N ALA A 14 8.53 28.65 10.69
CA ALA A 14 8.13 27.25 10.63
C ALA A 14 7.07 27.07 11.71
N GLY A 15 5.80 27.01 11.29
CA GLY A 15 4.72 26.57 12.16
C GLY A 15 5.11 25.21 12.74
N ALA A 16 4.87 25.03 14.04
CA ALA A 16 5.11 23.75 14.69
C ALA A 16 4.47 22.62 13.87
N PRO A 17 5.15 21.48 13.68
CA PRO A 17 4.57 20.37 12.93
C PRO A 17 3.30 19.94 13.66
N THR A 18 2.14 20.18 13.05
CA THR A 18 0.89 19.60 13.50
C THR A 18 1.07 18.09 13.47
N ALA A 19 0.85 17.41 14.59
CA ALA A 19 0.89 15.96 14.66
C ALA A 19 0.03 15.38 13.52
N ARG A 20 0.69 14.81 12.50
CA ARG A 20 0.02 14.11 11.41
C ARG A 20 -0.56 12.81 11.98
N PRO A 21 -1.78 12.41 11.57
CA PRO A 21 -2.44 11.24 12.13
C PRO A 21 -1.60 9.97 11.98
N ALA A 22 -1.76 9.04 12.92
CA ALA A 22 -1.36 7.65 12.77
C ALA A 22 -2.02 7.08 11.51
N CYS A 23 -1.22 6.52 10.59
CA CYS A 23 -1.61 5.92 9.30
C CYS A 23 -2.73 6.67 8.50
N PRO A 24 -2.42 7.39 7.41
CA PRO A 24 -3.40 8.22 6.69
C PRO A 24 -4.54 7.44 6.01
N PHE A 25 -4.52 6.11 6.05
CA PHE A 25 -5.50 5.23 5.41
C PHE A 25 -6.70 4.86 6.30
N LEU A 26 -6.71 5.28 7.57
CA LEU A 26 -7.83 5.00 8.48
C LEU A 26 -8.91 6.11 8.37
N LYS A 27 -9.95 5.89 7.56
CA LYS A 27 -11.21 6.63 7.71
C LYS A 27 -11.99 6.01 8.88
N VAL A 28 -12.06 6.72 10.00
CA VAL A 28 -12.89 6.33 11.15
C VAL A 28 -14.30 6.89 10.93
N ASP A 29 -15.23 6.06 10.48
CA ASP A 29 -16.65 6.37 10.54
C ASP A 29 -17.15 6.21 11.99
N ARG A 30 -17.78 7.26 12.52
CA ARG A 30 -18.35 7.24 13.87
C ARG A 30 -19.76 6.62 13.83
N GLY A 31 -19.87 5.34 14.19
CA GLY A 31 -21.14 4.65 14.43
C GLY A 31 -21.02 3.58 15.52
N GLU A 32 -21.71 3.83 16.64
CA GLU A 32 -22.19 2.95 17.73
C GLU A 32 -21.37 1.72 18.22
N LEU A 33 -20.74 1.95 19.38
CA LEU A 33 -20.29 1.06 20.48
C LEU A 33 -20.61 -0.45 20.43
N THR A 34 -19.63 -1.23 19.99
CA THR A 34 -18.99 -2.26 20.85
C THR A 34 -17.51 -1.89 20.88
N LEU A 35 -16.89 -1.75 22.06
CA LEU A 35 -15.46 -1.44 22.20
C LEU A 35 -14.62 -2.66 21.76
N MET A 36 -14.65 -2.97 20.47
CA MET A 36 -13.56 -3.69 19.82
C MET A 36 -12.47 -2.64 19.63
N HIS A 37 -11.36 -2.79 20.35
CA HIS A 37 -10.23 -1.87 20.21
C HIS A 37 -9.61 -2.13 18.84
N THR A 38 -10.08 -1.41 17.81
CA THR A 38 -9.58 -1.50 16.44
C THR A 38 -8.32 -0.65 16.29
N ASP A 39 -7.24 -1.12 16.91
CA ASP A 39 -5.94 -0.44 16.86
C ASP A 39 -4.96 -1.13 15.89
N LEU A 40 -5.38 -2.24 15.28
CA LEU A 40 -4.60 -2.96 14.27
C LEU A 40 -5.24 -2.84 12.88
N VAL A 41 -4.38 -3.02 11.87
CA VAL A 41 -4.75 -3.17 10.47
C VAL A 41 -4.09 -4.46 9.96
N ALA A 42 -4.84 -5.27 9.21
CA ALA A 42 -4.27 -6.38 8.47
C ALA A 42 -3.68 -5.88 7.14
N ALA A 43 -2.57 -6.45 6.71
CA ALA A 43 -1.95 -6.11 5.44
C ALA A 43 -1.63 -7.38 4.66
N LEU A 44 -1.86 -7.36 3.34
CA LEU A 44 -1.39 -8.36 2.39
C LEU A 44 -0.49 -7.67 1.35
N ASP A 45 0.66 -8.28 1.07
CA ASP A 45 1.59 -7.92 -0.01
C ASP A 45 1.67 -9.11 -0.96
N ILE A 46 1.16 -8.96 -2.18
CA ILE A 46 1.00 -10.03 -3.16
C ILE A 46 1.82 -9.71 -4.41
N GLY A 47 2.99 -10.34 -4.51
CA GLY A 47 3.85 -10.30 -5.70
C GLY A 47 3.90 -11.64 -6.42
N GLY A 48 4.57 -11.68 -7.58
CA GLY A 48 4.70 -12.90 -8.40
C GLY A 48 5.59 -14.00 -7.79
N THR A 49 6.37 -13.69 -6.75
CA THR A 49 7.27 -14.65 -6.08
C THR A 49 6.90 -14.90 -4.62
N LYS A 50 6.27 -13.94 -3.95
CA LYS A 50 5.99 -13.98 -2.52
C LYS A 50 4.63 -13.36 -2.23
N ILE A 51 3.88 -14.01 -1.34
CA ILE A 51 2.74 -13.44 -0.63
C ILE A 51 3.16 -13.24 0.83
N ALA A 52 2.93 -12.07 1.38
CA ALA A 52 3.15 -11.79 2.80
C ALA A 52 1.88 -11.22 3.43
N GLY A 53 1.62 -11.60 4.67
CA GLY A 53 0.56 -11.07 5.51
C GLY A 53 1.13 -10.49 6.79
N ALA A 54 0.50 -9.45 7.35
CA ALA A 54 0.87 -8.90 8.64
C ALA A 54 -0.32 -8.32 9.41
N LEU A 55 -0.24 -8.35 10.74
CA LEU A 55 -1.01 -7.47 11.63
C LEU A 55 -0.11 -6.32 12.07
N VAL A 56 -0.55 -5.09 11.82
CA VAL A 56 0.24 -3.87 11.98
C VAL A 56 -0.50 -2.89 12.88
N ASP A 57 0.20 -2.28 13.84
CA ASP A 57 -0.37 -1.24 14.70
C ASP A 57 -0.39 0.15 14.03
N GLY A 58 -1.03 1.13 14.69
CA GLY A 58 -1.09 2.51 14.20
C GLY A 58 0.27 3.24 14.06
N HIS A 59 1.36 2.65 14.56
CA HIS A 59 2.72 3.14 14.41
C HIS A 59 3.51 2.36 13.34
N GLY A 60 2.88 1.42 12.63
CA GLY A 60 3.51 0.59 11.61
C GLY A 60 4.32 -0.56 12.17
N ARG A 61 4.19 -0.90 13.46
CA ARG A 61 4.87 -2.06 14.03
C ARG A 61 4.13 -3.32 13.63
N ILE A 62 4.89 -4.27 13.08
CA ILE A 62 4.39 -5.60 12.75
C ILE A 62 4.33 -6.43 14.02
N LEU A 63 3.14 -6.86 14.42
CA LEU A 63 2.91 -7.71 15.59
C LEU A 63 2.86 -9.20 15.23
N LEU A 64 2.39 -9.50 14.02
CA LEU A 64 2.35 -10.85 13.46
C LEU A 64 2.68 -10.76 11.98
N ARG A 65 3.41 -11.75 11.47
CA ARG A 65 3.73 -11.88 10.05
C ARG A 65 3.59 -13.32 9.60
N ALA A 66 2.97 -13.50 8.45
CA ALA A 66 2.91 -14.74 7.69
C ALA A 66 3.52 -14.51 6.31
N GLN A 67 4.13 -15.54 5.72
CA GLN A 67 4.72 -15.42 4.39
C GLN A 67 4.78 -16.77 3.68
N ARG A 68 4.47 -16.77 2.39
CA ARG A 68 4.51 -17.95 1.52
C ARG A 68 5.05 -17.59 0.14
N ALA A 69 5.53 -18.60 -0.57
CA ALA A 69 5.88 -18.45 -1.99
C ALA A 69 4.59 -18.31 -2.82
N THR A 70 4.62 -17.48 -3.86
CA THR A 70 3.50 -17.38 -4.80
C THR A 70 3.58 -18.52 -5.81
N PRO A 71 2.56 -19.40 -5.93
CA PRO A 71 2.51 -20.43 -6.97
C PRO A 71 2.08 -19.81 -8.31
N ALA A 72 2.81 -18.79 -8.78
CA ALA A 72 2.35 -17.89 -9.84
C ALA A 72 2.16 -18.55 -11.20
N GLN A 73 2.81 -19.69 -11.45
CA GLN A 73 2.69 -20.47 -12.69
C GLN A 73 1.54 -21.48 -12.65
N GLU A 74 0.88 -21.63 -11.51
CA GLU A 74 -0.31 -22.46 -11.39
C GLU A 74 -1.58 -21.68 -11.80
N ASN A 75 -2.74 -22.32 -11.70
CA ASN A 75 -4.02 -21.65 -11.95
C ASN A 75 -4.30 -20.58 -10.88
N GLY A 76 -5.16 -19.61 -11.21
CA GLY A 76 -5.49 -18.49 -10.32
C GLY A 76 -6.06 -18.89 -8.96
N GLU A 77 -6.71 -20.05 -8.85
CA GLU A 77 -7.25 -20.55 -7.58
C GLU A 77 -6.17 -21.14 -6.68
N SER A 78 -5.11 -21.75 -7.22
CA SER A 78 -3.92 -22.12 -6.44
C SER A 78 -3.28 -20.89 -5.80
N VAL A 79 -3.20 -19.78 -6.54
CA VAL A 79 -2.65 -18.52 -6.01
C VAL A 79 -3.57 -17.94 -4.95
N MET A 80 -4.88 -17.90 -5.19
CA MET A 80 -5.84 -17.44 -4.19
C MET A 80 -5.82 -18.30 -2.93
N ARG A 81 -5.67 -19.62 -3.04
CA ARG A 81 -5.48 -20.50 -1.88
C ARG A 81 -4.25 -20.09 -1.06
N ALA A 82 -3.12 -19.79 -1.70
CA ALA A 82 -1.95 -19.31 -0.98
C ALA A 82 -2.20 -17.97 -0.25
N VAL A 83 -3.03 -17.09 -0.83
CA VAL A 83 -3.51 -15.86 -0.16
C VAL A 83 -4.40 -16.19 1.03
N GLU A 84 -5.40 -17.06 0.85
CA GLU A 84 -6.33 -17.50 1.91
C GLU A 84 -5.57 -18.17 3.07
N GLU A 85 -4.58 -19.00 2.79
CA GLU A 85 -3.78 -19.65 3.83
C GLU A 85 -2.86 -18.66 4.57
N THR A 86 -2.28 -17.68 3.85
CA THR A 86 -1.48 -16.61 4.48
C THR A 86 -2.36 -15.74 5.38
N LEU A 87 -3.57 -15.42 4.93
CA LEU A 87 -4.56 -14.69 5.73
C LEU A 87 -5.06 -15.54 6.91
N GLY A 88 -5.22 -16.85 6.72
CA GLY A 88 -5.61 -17.82 7.74
C GLY A 88 -4.71 -17.76 8.97
N GLU A 89 -3.39 -17.69 8.77
CA GLU A 89 -2.43 -17.52 9.86
C GLU A 89 -2.64 -16.22 10.66
N LEU A 90 -3.13 -15.16 10.01
CA LEU A 90 -3.47 -13.91 10.70
C LEU A 90 -4.80 -14.02 11.44
N THR A 91 -5.81 -14.66 10.82
CA THR A 91 -7.16 -14.81 11.40
C THR A 91 -7.18 -15.76 12.59
N ASP A 92 -6.29 -16.75 12.61
CA ASP A 92 -6.12 -17.68 13.74
C ASP A 92 -5.47 -17.02 14.96
N SER A 93 -4.91 -15.82 14.79
CA SER A 93 -4.32 -15.07 15.89
C SER A 93 -5.39 -14.53 16.84
N PRO A 94 -5.17 -14.57 18.17
CA PRO A 94 -6.05 -13.88 19.12
C PRO A 94 -6.06 -12.34 18.93
N LEU A 95 -5.12 -11.80 18.15
CA LEU A 95 -5.06 -10.38 17.81
C LEU A 95 -6.02 -9.99 16.66
N TRP A 96 -6.56 -10.95 15.90
CA TRP A 96 -7.37 -10.69 14.71
C TRP A 96 -8.60 -9.82 15.02
N GLY A 97 -9.27 -10.04 16.16
CA GLY A 97 -10.43 -9.24 16.57
C GLY A 97 -10.16 -7.75 16.81
N ARG A 98 -8.89 -7.33 16.79
CA ARG A 98 -8.45 -5.93 16.86
C ARG A 98 -8.17 -5.30 15.50
N ALA A 99 -8.21 -6.08 14.41
CA ALA A 99 -8.05 -5.56 13.07
C ALA A 99 -9.33 -4.83 12.63
N GLY A 100 -9.24 -3.53 12.33
CA GLY A 100 -10.38 -2.74 11.86
C GLY A 100 -10.57 -2.74 10.36
N ALA A 101 -9.52 -3.06 9.60
CA ALA A 101 -9.51 -3.08 8.14
C ALA A 101 -8.36 -3.97 7.62
N LEU A 102 -8.38 -4.26 6.31
CA LEU A 102 -7.33 -4.96 5.60
C LEU A 102 -6.88 -4.17 4.36
N GLY A 103 -5.58 -3.89 4.24
CA GLY A 103 -4.99 -3.31 3.04
C GLY A 103 -4.31 -4.37 2.16
N ILE A 104 -4.46 -4.27 0.84
CA ILE A 104 -3.78 -5.12 -0.14
C ILE A 104 -2.84 -4.25 -0.98
N GLY A 105 -1.55 -4.54 -0.92
CA GLY A 105 -0.58 -4.17 -1.95
C GLY A 105 -0.44 -5.32 -2.94
N SER A 106 -0.69 -5.08 -4.22
CA SER A 106 -0.58 -6.13 -5.24
C SER A 106 0.24 -5.68 -6.43
N ALA A 107 0.97 -6.62 -7.03
CA ALA A 107 1.56 -6.43 -8.34
C ALA A 107 0.49 -5.97 -9.35
N GLY A 108 0.83 -4.96 -10.14
CA GLY A 108 -0.06 -4.39 -11.14
C GLY A 108 -0.06 -5.13 -12.48
N PRO A 109 -0.98 -4.77 -13.39
CA PRO A 109 -1.98 -3.70 -13.23
C PRO A 109 -3.11 -4.06 -12.24
N VAL A 110 -3.55 -3.06 -11.49
CA VAL A 110 -4.70 -3.13 -10.58
C VAL A 110 -5.86 -2.28 -11.11
N ASP A 111 -7.09 -2.57 -10.72
CA ASP A 111 -8.19 -1.63 -10.81
C ASP A 111 -8.84 -1.51 -9.43
N ALA A 112 -8.39 -0.51 -8.68
CA ALA A 112 -8.88 -0.23 -7.34
C ALA A 112 -10.37 0.16 -7.32
N SER A 113 -10.93 0.65 -8.44
CA SER A 113 -12.34 1.05 -8.52
C SER A 113 -13.29 -0.15 -8.56
N THR A 114 -12.83 -1.27 -9.14
CA THR A 114 -13.58 -2.53 -9.21
C THR A 114 -13.04 -3.60 -8.25
N GLY A 115 -11.90 -3.34 -7.62
CA GLY A 115 -11.24 -4.27 -6.70
C GLY A 115 -10.63 -5.48 -7.41
N THR A 116 -10.20 -5.31 -8.66
CA THR A 116 -9.68 -6.38 -9.52
C THR A 116 -8.18 -6.24 -9.81
N VAL A 117 -7.54 -7.34 -10.19
CA VAL A 117 -6.11 -7.37 -10.54
C VAL A 117 -5.85 -8.20 -11.79
N SER A 118 -4.87 -7.78 -12.60
CA SER A 118 -4.44 -8.44 -13.84
C SER A 118 -2.89 -8.55 -13.97
N PRO A 119 -2.16 -8.95 -12.92
CA PRO A 119 -0.71 -8.90 -12.90
C PRO A 119 -0.04 -9.80 -13.95
N VAL A 120 0.97 -9.26 -14.63
CA VAL A 120 1.73 -10.00 -15.66
C VAL A 120 2.49 -11.18 -15.05
N ASN A 121 2.96 -11.04 -13.81
CA ASN A 121 3.74 -12.06 -13.10
C ASN A 121 2.86 -13.10 -12.38
N VAL A 122 1.53 -12.99 -12.42
CA VAL A 122 0.58 -14.03 -11.96
C VAL A 122 -0.46 -14.26 -13.07
N PRO A 123 -0.11 -14.97 -14.16
CA PRO A 123 -0.92 -15.03 -15.38
C PRO A 123 -2.32 -15.62 -15.20
N GLY A 124 -2.53 -16.43 -14.15
CA GLY A 124 -3.82 -17.00 -13.79
C GLY A 124 -4.84 -15.97 -13.28
N TRP A 125 -4.43 -14.73 -13.04
CA TRP A 125 -5.31 -13.62 -12.67
C TRP A 125 -5.47 -12.65 -13.84
N ARG A 126 -6.72 -12.55 -14.32
CA ARG A 126 -7.17 -11.60 -15.34
C ARG A 126 -8.52 -11.05 -14.91
N ASP A 127 -8.56 -9.76 -14.64
CA ASP A 127 -9.66 -9.05 -14.00
C ASP A 127 -10.15 -9.81 -12.76
N TYR A 128 -9.20 -10.39 -12.01
CA TYR A 128 -9.49 -11.31 -10.93
C TYR A 128 -10.07 -10.52 -9.75
N PRO A 129 -11.22 -10.93 -9.17
CA PRO A 129 -11.95 -10.17 -8.16
C PRO A 129 -11.32 -10.27 -6.76
N LEU A 130 -10.05 -9.87 -6.64
CA LEU A 130 -9.21 -10.08 -5.46
C LEU A 130 -9.82 -9.48 -4.19
N VAL A 131 -10.29 -8.23 -4.23
CA VAL A 131 -10.89 -7.55 -3.07
C VAL A 131 -12.09 -8.33 -2.54
N ARG A 132 -12.96 -8.80 -3.45
CA ARG A 132 -14.13 -9.59 -3.09
C ARG A 132 -13.72 -10.89 -2.37
N ARG A 133 -12.79 -11.65 -2.96
CA ARG A 133 -12.33 -12.95 -2.44
C ARG A 133 -11.65 -12.78 -1.08
N VAL A 134 -10.77 -11.78 -0.94
CA VAL A 134 -10.11 -11.48 0.35
C VAL A 134 -11.10 -11.02 1.40
N ARG A 135 -12.07 -10.17 1.06
CA ARG A 135 -13.11 -9.74 2.01
C ARG A 135 -13.95 -10.91 2.52
N GLU A 136 -14.32 -11.84 1.64
CA GLU A 136 -15.03 -13.07 2.03
C GLU A 136 -14.18 -13.90 3.00
N ALA A 137 -12.88 -14.08 2.72
CA ALA A 137 -11.96 -14.82 3.59
C ALA A 137 -11.64 -14.09 4.91
N ALA A 138 -11.67 -12.75 4.93
CA ALA A 138 -11.39 -11.92 6.10
C ALA A 138 -12.61 -11.71 7.01
N GLY A 139 -13.69 -12.48 6.84
CA GLY A 139 -14.90 -12.36 7.65
C GLY A 139 -15.64 -11.03 7.46
N GLY A 140 -15.52 -10.41 6.28
CA GLY A 140 -16.24 -9.19 5.93
C GLY A 140 -15.57 -7.88 6.36
N LEU A 141 -14.32 -7.91 6.84
CA LEU A 141 -13.57 -6.67 7.11
C LEU A 141 -13.54 -5.76 5.88
N PRO A 142 -13.55 -4.42 6.05
CA PRO A 142 -13.26 -3.49 4.97
C PRO A 142 -11.90 -3.80 4.33
N VAL A 143 -11.87 -3.90 2.99
CA VAL A 143 -10.67 -4.23 2.22
C VAL A 143 -10.39 -3.12 1.21
N GLU A 144 -9.16 -2.59 1.22
CA GLU A 144 -8.68 -1.59 0.28
C GLU A 144 -7.54 -2.16 -0.59
N LEU A 145 -7.53 -1.85 -1.88
CA LEU A 145 -6.54 -2.32 -2.85
C LEU A 145 -5.72 -1.16 -3.40
N ILE A 146 -4.40 -1.32 -3.38
CA ILE A 146 -3.44 -0.43 -4.04
C ILE A 146 -2.36 -1.24 -4.77
N GLY A 147 -1.75 -0.63 -5.78
CA GLY A 147 -0.56 -1.21 -6.42
C GLY A 147 0.63 -1.25 -5.45
N ASP A 148 1.48 -2.26 -5.57
CA ASP A 148 2.69 -2.45 -4.73
C ASP A 148 3.66 -1.25 -4.76
N GLY A 149 3.91 -0.67 -5.94
CA GLY A 149 4.71 0.55 -6.10
C GLY A 149 4.07 1.79 -5.44
N VAL A 150 2.74 1.85 -5.42
CA VAL A 150 2.00 2.90 -4.72
C VAL A 150 2.02 2.67 -3.21
N ALA A 151 1.95 1.40 -2.76
CA ALA A 151 2.03 1.00 -1.36
C ALA A 151 3.39 1.34 -0.75
N ILE A 152 4.49 1.04 -1.43
CA ILE A 152 5.82 1.39 -0.94
C ILE A 152 6.03 2.91 -0.93
N THR A 153 5.49 3.63 -1.92
CA THR A 153 5.50 5.11 -1.92
C THR A 153 4.80 5.66 -0.68
N ALA A 154 3.65 5.09 -0.33
CA ALA A 154 2.92 5.47 0.88
C ALA A 154 3.73 5.20 2.15
N ALA A 155 4.38 4.03 2.25
CA ALA A 155 5.22 3.67 3.37
C ALA A 155 6.42 4.62 3.51
N GLU A 156 7.09 4.94 2.41
CA GLU A 156 8.23 5.86 2.37
C GLU A 156 7.83 7.30 2.75
N HIS A 157 6.64 7.74 2.32
CA HIS A 157 6.13 9.08 2.69
C HIS A 157 5.70 9.15 4.16
N TRP A 158 5.22 8.04 4.72
CA TRP A 158 4.80 7.99 6.11
C TRP A 158 5.99 7.87 7.08
N GLN A 159 6.84 6.85 6.89
CA GLN A 159 7.90 6.49 7.84
C GLN A 159 9.31 6.50 7.26
N GLY A 160 9.44 6.51 5.94
CA GLY A 160 10.72 6.35 5.26
C GLY A 160 11.33 7.65 4.76
N ALA A 161 12.04 7.55 3.63
CA ALA A 161 12.90 8.59 3.08
C ALA A 161 12.11 9.78 2.50
N ALA A 162 10.85 9.60 2.11
CA ALA A 162 10.00 10.66 1.59
C ALA A 162 9.27 11.44 2.71
N ARG A 163 9.48 11.09 3.98
CA ARG A 163 8.83 11.77 5.11
C ARG A 163 9.17 13.25 5.15
N GLY A 164 8.14 14.10 5.21
CA GLY A 164 8.27 15.55 5.27
C GLY A 164 8.42 16.23 3.90
N HIS A 165 8.40 15.46 2.81
CA HIS A 165 8.39 15.99 1.46
C HIS A 165 6.96 15.99 0.90
N ASP A 166 6.47 17.17 0.50
CA ASP A 166 5.14 17.28 -0.09
C ASP A 166 5.09 16.80 -1.55
N ASN A 167 6.23 16.68 -2.21
CA ASN A 167 6.31 16.14 -3.56
C ASN A 167 7.47 15.14 -3.64
N ALA A 168 7.17 13.92 -4.07
CA ALA A 168 8.15 12.84 -4.17
C ALA A 168 7.78 11.87 -5.28
N LEU A 169 8.80 11.33 -5.95
CA LEU A 169 8.72 10.13 -6.78
C LEU A 169 9.49 9.04 -6.04
N CYS A 170 8.79 7.98 -5.63
CA CYS A 170 9.42 6.79 -5.09
C CYS A 170 9.50 5.76 -6.22
N MET A 171 10.66 5.12 -6.35
CA MET A 171 10.90 4.10 -7.38
C MET A 171 11.47 2.86 -6.74
N VAL A 172 11.03 1.70 -7.21
CA VAL A 172 11.55 0.40 -6.85
C VAL A 172 12.15 -0.23 -8.09
N VAL A 173 13.40 -0.68 -7.97
CA VAL A 173 14.09 -1.46 -9.00
C VAL A 173 14.32 -2.85 -8.43
N SER A 174 13.68 -3.84 -9.06
CA SER A 174 13.75 -5.25 -8.66
C SER A 174 13.67 -6.11 -9.93
N THR A 175 12.85 -7.18 -9.93
CA THR A 175 12.50 -7.93 -11.15
C THR A 175 11.74 -7.10 -12.18
N GLY A 176 11.20 -5.95 -11.78
CA GLY A 176 10.66 -4.90 -12.63
C GLY A 176 10.92 -3.52 -12.03
N VAL A 177 10.45 -2.48 -12.72
CA VAL A 177 10.50 -1.10 -12.23
C VAL A 177 9.10 -0.65 -11.86
N GLY A 178 8.89 -0.36 -10.58
CA GLY A 178 7.64 0.15 -10.03
C GLY A 178 7.84 1.47 -9.31
N GLY A 179 6.75 2.08 -8.86
CA GLY A 179 6.84 3.33 -8.10
C GLY A 179 5.48 3.97 -7.87
N GLY A 180 5.53 5.18 -7.36
CA GLY A 180 4.36 6.00 -7.08
C GLY A 180 4.75 7.44 -6.81
N LEU A 181 3.73 8.29 -6.80
CA LEU A 181 3.87 9.74 -6.68
C LEU A 181 3.23 10.22 -5.38
N VAL A 182 3.91 11.13 -4.69
CA VAL A 182 3.31 12.03 -3.72
C VAL A 182 3.28 13.41 -4.36
N LEU A 183 2.11 14.04 -4.38
CA LEU A 183 1.89 15.38 -4.92
C LEU A 183 1.10 16.19 -3.89
N ASN A 184 1.59 17.38 -3.54
CA ASN A 184 0.98 18.25 -2.53
C ASN A 184 0.69 17.55 -1.18
N GLY A 185 1.62 16.69 -0.75
CA GLY A 185 1.55 15.93 0.50
C GLY A 185 0.57 14.76 0.47
N GLN A 186 0.02 14.42 -0.70
CA GLN A 186 -0.95 13.34 -0.87
C GLN A 186 -0.43 12.28 -1.84
N LEU A 187 -0.72 11.02 -1.52
CA LEU A 187 -0.43 9.91 -2.43
C LEU A 187 -1.31 10.05 -3.67
N HIS A 188 -0.69 9.99 -4.85
CA HIS A 188 -1.36 10.14 -6.13
C HIS A 188 -1.40 8.80 -6.86
N ALA A 189 -2.46 8.03 -6.64
CA ALA A 189 -2.66 6.70 -7.23
C ALA A 189 -3.33 6.72 -8.62
N GLY A 190 -3.93 7.85 -9.02
CA GLY A 190 -4.72 7.97 -10.24
C GLY A 190 -6.07 7.23 -10.17
N PRO A 191 -6.90 7.29 -11.23
CA PRO A 191 -8.29 6.80 -11.19
C PRO A 191 -8.45 5.30 -10.92
N THR A 192 -7.51 4.48 -11.42
CA THR A 192 -7.53 3.01 -11.29
C THR A 192 -6.47 2.48 -10.33
N GLY A 193 -5.61 3.34 -9.77
CA GLY A 193 -4.53 2.94 -8.87
C GLY A 193 -3.17 2.69 -9.54
N ASN A 194 -3.01 3.03 -10.83
CA ASN A 194 -1.78 2.76 -11.60
C ASN A 194 -0.93 4.01 -11.91
N ALA A 195 -1.21 5.17 -11.35
CA ALA A 195 -0.36 6.35 -11.57
C ALA A 195 1.07 6.10 -11.04
N GLY A 196 2.06 6.63 -11.75
CA GLY A 196 3.47 6.45 -11.37
C GLY A 196 4.11 5.15 -11.86
N HIS A 197 3.48 4.39 -12.78
CA HIS A 197 4.08 3.23 -13.48
C HIS A 197 5.16 3.65 -14.50
N ILE A 198 6.19 4.36 -14.01
CA ILE A 198 7.32 4.86 -14.81
C ILE A 198 8.12 3.74 -15.50
N GLY A 199 8.04 2.51 -15.00
CA GLY A 199 8.71 1.35 -15.61
C GLY A 199 8.17 0.97 -16.99
N HIS A 200 7.01 1.51 -17.39
CA HIS A 200 6.43 1.31 -18.72
C HIS A 200 6.76 2.44 -19.70
N ILE A 201 7.64 3.38 -19.35
CA ILE A 201 8.15 4.37 -20.29
C ILE A 201 9.14 3.66 -21.22
N SER A 202 8.89 3.69 -22.53
CA SER A 202 9.84 3.20 -23.53
C SER A 202 11.13 4.00 -23.47
N VAL A 203 12.24 3.33 -23.19
CA VAL A 203 13.59 3.92 -23.17
C VAL A 203 14.38 3.61 -24.45
N ASP A 204 14.01 2.53 -25.13
CA ASP A 204 14.46 2.17 -26.46
C ASP A 204 13.22 2.07 -27.37
N LEU A 205 13.21 2.82 -28.47
CA LEU A 205 12.09 2.83 -29.42
C LEU A 205 12.19 1.69 -30.43
N ASP A 206 13.37 1.08 -30.56
CA ASP A 206 13.66 -0.01 -31.49
C ASP A 206 13.77 -1.37 -30.78
N GLY A 207 14.02 -1.37 -29.47
CA GLY A 207 13.93 -2.55 -28.58
C GLY A 207 15.24 -3.32 -28.40
#